data_AF-A0A951KBS4-F1
#
_entry.id   AF-A0A951KBS4-F1
#
_cell.length_a   1.000
_cell.length_b   1.000
_cell.length_c   1.000
_cell.angle_alpha   90.00
_cell.angle_beta   90.00
_cell.angle_gamma   90.00
#
_symmetry.space_group_name_H-M   'P 1'
#
loop_
_entity.id
_entity.type
_entity.pdbx_description
1 polymer ?
#
loop_
_entity_poly.entity_id
_entity_poly.type
_entity_poly.pdbx_seq_one_letter_code
_entity_poly.pdbx_strand_id
1 'polypeptide(L)'
;MDAQNWYEREATGLGRRFRAAIDVLTERMSANPLQFPVVFKNVRRALLRRFPYSLFFVIDHDDTLLVIACFHASRDPSRWQSRA
;
A
#
# COMPACT_ATOMS: atom_id res chain seq x y z
N MET A 1 5.26 11.56 5.02
CA MET A 1 5.65 10.95 6.32
C MET A 1 4.53 11.03 7.36
N ASP A 2 3.36 11.56 7.00
CA ASP A 2 2.31 11.90 7.96
C ASP A 2 1.64 10.68 8.59
N ALA A 3 1.52 9.57 7.85
CA ALA A 3 0.98 8.31 8.38
C ALA A 3 1.83 7.70 9.51
N GLN A 4 3.16 7.66 9.33
CA GLN A 4 4.08 7.16 10.35
C GLN A 4 4.02 8.02 11.62
N ASN A 5 4.03 9.34 11.45
CA ASN A 5 3.97 10.28 12.57
C ASN A 5 2.61 10.21 13.30
N TRP A 6 1.52 10.03 12.56
CA TRP A 6 0.19 9.83 13.13
C TRP A 6 0.14 8.56 14.00
N TYR A 7 0.63 7.43 13.48
CA TYR A 7 0.68 6.19 14.24
C TYR A 7 1.58 6.27 15.48
N GLU A 8 2.74 6.94 15.40
CA GLU A 8 3.62 7.09 16.57
C GLU A 8 2.98 7.94 17.67
N ARG A 9 2.14 8.92 17.31
CA ARG A 9 1.36 9.71 18.27
C ARG A 9 0.22 8.90 18.89
N GLU A 10 -0.39 8.00 18.12
CA GLU A 10 -1.48 7.13 18.60
C GLU A 10 -0.99 6.12 19.64
N ALA A 11 0.16 5.51 19.40
CA ALA A 11 0.81 4.64 20.38
C ALA A 11 2.31 4.55 20.12
N THR A 12 3.11 4.56 21.20
CA THR A 12 4.56 4.45 21.12
C THR A 12 4.99 3.20 20.34
N GLY A 13 5.85 3.40 19.34
CA GLY A 13 6.38 2.37 18.46
C GLY A 13 5.44 1.90 17.34
N LEU A 14 4.20 2.37 17.25
CA LEU A 14 3.29 2.00 16.17
C LEU A 14 3.70 2.63 14.83
N GLY A 15 4.28 3.82 14.83
CA GLY A 15 4.86 4.44 13.64
C GLY A 15 6.05 3.64 13.10
N ARG A 16 6.92 3.14 13.98
CA ARG A 16 8.01 2.22 13.59
C ARG A 16 7.48 0.93 12.98
N ARG A 17 6.42 0.34 13.56
CA ARG A 17 5.78 -0.86 12.99
C ARG A 17 5.15 -0.58 11.63
N PHE A 18 4.58 0.61 11.42
CA PHE A 18 4.05 1.02 10.12
C PHE A 18 5.16 1.10 9.07
N ARG A 19 6.29 1.73 9.40
CA ARG A 19 7.46 1.80 8.52
C ARG A 19 7.96 0.40 8.14
N ALA A 20 8.20 -0.45 9.13
CA ALA A 20 8.67 -1.81 8.89
C ALA A 20 7.70 -2.63 8.02
N ALA A 21 6.38 -2.42 8.18
CA ALA A 21 5.39 -3.08 7.34
C ALA A 21 5.47 -2.60 5.88
N ILE A 22 5.72 -1.31 5.64
CA ILE A 22 5.93 -0.77 4.29
C ILE A 22 7.18 -1.40 3.67
N ASP A 23 8.28 -1.44 4.41
CA ASP A 23 9.56 -1.98 3.92
C ASP A 23 9.40 -3.45 3.49
N VAL A 24 8.81 -4.28 4.35
CA VAL A 24 8.50 -5.69 4.04
C VAL A 24 7.56 -5.82 2.83
N LEU A 25 6.57 -4.93 2.70
CA LEU A 25 5.67 -4.97 1.55
C LEU A 25 6.41 -4.61 0.26
N THR A 26 7.28 -3.60 0.28
CA THR A 26 8.07 -3.19 -0.87
C THR A 26 9.07 -4.26 -1.28
N GLU A 27 9.72 -4.96 -0.34
CA GLU A 27 10.58 -6.10 -0.64
C GLU A 27 9.81 -7.22 -1.37
N ARG A 28 8.61 -7.55 -0.89
CA ARG A 28 7.75 -8.54 -1.55
C ARG A 28 7.29 -8.09 -2.93
N MET A 29 6.98 -6.81 -3.09
CA MET A 29 6.63 -6.19 -4.37
C MET A 29 7.77 -6.32 -5.37
N SER A 30 9.00 -6.03 -4.97
CA SER A 30 10.18 -6.16 -5.84
C SER A 30 10.55 -7.62 -6.13
N ALA A 31 10.41 -8.52 -5.16
CA ALA A 31 10.81 -9.92 -5.32
C ALA A 31 9.87 -10.72 -6.25
N ASN A 32 8.57 -10.42 -6.22
CA ASN A 32 7.60 -11.05 -7.14
C ASN A 32 6.41 -10.10 -7.34
N PRO A 33 6.49 -9.13 -8.25
CA PRO A 33 5.43 -8.16 -8.47
C PRO A 33 4.17 -8.77 -9.09
N LEU A 34 4.32 -9.90 -9.78
CA LEU A 34 3.22 -10.60 -10.44
C LEU A 34 2.28 -11.31 -9.46
N GLN A 35 2.73 -11.58 -8.22
CA GLN A 35 1.88 -12.16 -7.15
C GLN A 35 0.72 -11.24 -6.73
N PHE A 36 0.82 -9.93 -7.03
CA PHE A 36 -0.17 -8.95 -6.64
C PHE A 36 -1.25 -8.82 -7.72
N PRO A 37 -2.55 -8.86 -7.36
CA PRO A 37 -3.63 -8.84 -8.33
C PRO A 37 -3.69 -7.49 -9.05
N VAL A 38 -3.97 -7.56 -10.34
CA VAL A 38 -4.37 -6.40 -11.16
C VAL A 38 -5.80 -6.01 -10.77
N VAL A 39 -6.03 -4.73 -10.48
CA VAL A 39 -7.33 -4.19 -10.05
C VAL A 39 -7.94 -3.21 -11.05
N PHE A 40 -7.13 -2.66 -11.95
CA PHE A 40 -7.59 -1.79 -13.05
C PHE A 40 -6.49 -1.68 -14.12
N LYS A 41 -6.80 -2.00 -15.39
CA LYS A 41 -5.82 -2.01 -16.50
C LYS A 41 -4.55 -2.81 -16.15
N ASN A 42 -3.40 -2.16 -15.97
CA ASN A 42 -2.13 -2.75 -15.54
C ASN A 42 -1.78 -2.40 -14.08
N VAL A 43 -2.67 -1.72 -13.36
CA VAL A 43 -2.47 -1.32 -11.96
C VAL A 43 -2.68 -2.51 -11.05
N ARG A 44 -1.67 -2.81 -10.25
CA ARG A 44 -1.66 -3.86 -9.23
C ARG A 44 -1.86 -3.27 -7.83
N ARG A 45 -2.45 -4.05 -6.93
CA ARG A 45 -2.73 -3.64 -5.55
C ARG A 45 -2.02 -4.53 -4.54
N ALA A 46 -1.24 -3.90 -3.66
CA ALA A 46 -0.58 -4.53 -2.53
C ALA A 46 -1.19 -4.04 -1.21
N LEU A 47 -1.66 -4.98 -0.38
CA LEU A 47 -2.33 -4.68 0.88
C LEU A 47 -1.33 -4.70 2.04
N LEU A 48 -1.36 -3.67 2.87
CA LEU A 48 -0.54 -3.58 4.07
C LEU A 48 -1.24 -4.26 5.26
N ARG A 49 -1.48 -5.58 5.22
CA ARG A 49 -2.39 -6.35 6.12
C ARG A 49 -2.61 -5.90 7.58
N ARG A 50 -1.61 -5.37 8.30
CA ARG A 50 -1.72 -4.90 9.69
C ARG A 50 -2.17 -3.45 9.85
N PHE A 51 -2.26 -2.73 8.75
CA PHE A 51 -2.63 -1.34 8.67
C PHE A 51 -3.67 -1.20 7.54
N PRO A 52 -4.69 -0.36 7.70
CA PRO A 52 -5.69 -0.13 6.67
C PRO A 52 -5.12 0.71 5.50
N TYR A 53 -3.98 0.31 4.92
CA TYR A 53 -3.33 0.95 3.79
C TYR A 53 -3.18 -0.01 2.61
N SER A 54 -3.26 0.53 1.39
CA SER A 54 -3.02 -0.18 0.14
C SER A 54 -2.07 0.63 -0.74
N LEU A 55 -1.05 -0.03 -1.28
CA LEU A 55 -0.20 0.51 -2.33
C LEU A 55 -0.73 0.08 -3.70
N PHE A 56 -0.77 1.01 -4.63
CA PHE A 56 -1.11 0.78 -6.02
C PHE A 56 0.12 1.08 -6.86
N PHE A 57 0.45 0.14 -7.74
CA PHE A 57 1.67 0.23 -8.52
C PHE A 57 1.49 -0.34 -9.93
N VAL A 58 2.38 0.04 -10.82
CA VAL A 58 2.53 -0.54 -12.17
C VAL A 58 3.94 -1.08 -12.32
N ILE A 59 4.12 -1.99 -13.27
CA ILE A 59 5.43 -2.42 -13.75
C ILE A 59 5.59 -1.77 -15.12
N ASP A 60 6.67 -1.01 -15.33
CA ASP A 60 6.96 -0.42 -16.63
C ASP A 60 7.71 -1.40 -17.56
N HIS A 61 8.23 -0.89 -18.67
CA HIS A 61 8.89 -1.71 -19.70
C HIS A 61 10.30 -2.17 -19.30
N ASP A 62 10.91 -1.51 -18.32
CA ASP A 62 12.25 -1.82 -17.80
C ASP A 62 12.16 -2.65 -16.51
N ASP A 63 11.04 -3.36 -16.31
CA ASP A 63 10.71 -4.13 -15.10
C ASP A 63 10.76 -3.31 -13.80
N THR A 64 10.64 -1.98 -13.89
CA THR A 64 10.65 -1.10 -12.73
C THR A 64 9.26 -1.00 -12.12
N LEU A 65 9.18 -1.21 -10.80
CA LEU A 65 7.96 -0.95 -10.04
C LEU A 65 7.80 0.53 -9.75
N LEU A 66 6.72 1.12 -10.28
CA LEU A 66 6.31 2.48 -9.95
C LEU A 66 5.09 2.46 -9.02
N VAL A 67 5.26 2.91 -7.78
CA VAL A 67 4.14 3.14 -6.85
C VAL A 67 3.44 4.44 -7.24
N ILE A 68 2.20 4.33 -7.72
CA ILE A 68 1.41 5.47 -8.20
C ILE A 68 0.43 6.02 -7.16
N ALA A 69 0.09 5.24 -6.14
CA ALA A 69 -0.75 5.71 -5.04
C ALA A 69 -0.60 4.89 -3.75
N CYS A 70 -0.89 5.53 -2.61
CA CYS A 70 -1.01 4.92 -1.30
C CYS A 70 -2.32 5.39 -0.65
N PHE A 71 -3.27 4.48 -0.42
CA PHE A 71 -4.61 4.83 0.09
C PHE A 71 -4.87 4.23 1.47
N HIS A 72 -5.48 5.01 2.36
CA HIS A 72 -5.95 4.58 3.67
C HIS A 72 -7.43 4.16 3.60
N ALA A 73 -7.70 2.86 3.69
CA ALA A 73 -9.02 2.26 3.50
C ALA A 73 -10.08 2.75 4.51
N SER A 74 -9.69 3.11 5.74
CA SER A 74 -10.63 3.60 6.76
C SER A 74 -10.83 5.12 6.75
N ARG A 75 -10.10 5.88 5.93
CA ARG A 75 -10.32 7.34 5.75
C ARG A 75 -11.17 7.68 4.53
N ASP A 76 -11.47 6.71 3.66
CA ASP A 76 -12.30 6.96 2.47
C ASP A 76 -13.36 5.84 2.26
N PRO A 77 -14.45 5.85 3.06
CA PRO A 77 -15.58 4.94 2.87
C PRO A 77 -16.34 5.20 1.55
N SER A 78 -16.20 6.41 0.97
CA SER A 78 -17.02 6.88 -0.16
C SER A 78 -16.68 6.19 -1.50
N ARG A 79 -15.47 5.64 -1.65
CA ARG A 79 -15.03 4.98 -2.89
C ARG A 79 -15.44 3.51 -3.03
N TRP A 80 -15.90 2.87 -1.95
CA TRP A 80 -16.33 1.47 -1.99
C TRP A 80 -17.78 1.28 -2.50
N GLN A 81 -18.58 2.34 -2.53
CA GLN A 81 -20.01 2.27 -2.87
C GLN A 81 -20.31 2.27 -4.38
N SER A 82 -19.31 2.45 -5.25
CA SER A 82 -19.52 2.44 -6.72
C SER A 82 -19.30 1.08 -7.38
N ARG A 83 -19.27 -0.01 -6.60
CA ARG A 83 -19.28 -1.39 -7.12
C ARG A 83 -20.20 -2.26 -6.28
N ALA A 84 -21.49 -2.04 -6.45
CA ALA A 84 -22.54 -3.06 -6.34
C ALA A 84 -23.29 -3.07 -7.68
#